data_AF-A0A7J2V8R0-F1
#
_entry.id   AF-A0A7J2V8R0-F1
#
_cell.length_a   1.000
_cell.length_b   1.000
_cell.length_c   1.000
_cell.angle_alpha   90.00
_cell.angle_beta   90.00
_cell.angle_gamma   90.00
#
_symmetry.space_group_name_H-M   'P 1'
#
loop_
_entity.id
_entity.type
_entity.pdbx_description
1 polymer ?
#
loop_
_entity_poly.entity_id
_entity_poly.type
_entity_poly.pdbx_seq_one_letter_code
_entity_poly.pdbx_strand_id
1 'polypeptide(L)' 'MTRKIYVRASIGTLAKLGLLDFKYSESPTTAYLLQYSPIGCSGGCRFCLQSRRALFRSSDRLGRVTW' A
#
# COMPACT_ATOMS: atom_id res chain seq x y z
N MET A 1 19.67 17.75 -8.38
CA MET A 1 18.45 17.10 -8.92
C MET A 1 17.82 16.25 -7.83
N THR A 2 16.69 16.65 -7.29
CA THR A 2 15.96 15.88 -6.26
C THR A 2 15.20 14.75 -6.94
N ARG A 3 15.50 13.50 -6.56
CA ARG A 3 14.85 12.31 -7.11
C ARG A 3 13.43 12.21 -6.56
N LYS A 4 12.40 12.25 -7.40
CA LYS A 4 11.01 12.03 -6.98
C LYS A 4 10.79 10.53 -6.71
N ILE A 5 10.23 10.21 -5.54
CA ILE A 5 9.86 8.86 -5.13
C ILE A 5 8.34 8.80 -4.99
N TYR A 6 7.73 7.77 -5.56
CA TYR A 6 6.29 7.52 -5.42
C TYR A 6 6.05 6.43 -4.38
N VAL A 7 4.98 6.59 -3.61
CA VAL A 7 4.50 5.61 -2.64
C VAL A 7 2.99 5.46 -2.76
N ARG A 8 2.48 4.30 -2.38
CA ARG A 8 1.06 4.08 -2.11
C ARG A 8 0.81 4.34 -0.63
N ALA A 9 -0.32 4.93 -0.28
CA ALA A 9 -0.71 5.17 1.11
C ALA A 9 -2.06 4.52 1.39
N SER A 10 -2.30 4.13 2.64
CA SER A 10 -3.63 3.65 3.04
C SER A 10 -4.66 4.79 2.98
N ILE A 11 -5.94 4.42 2.86
CA ILE A 11 -7.06 5.38 2.85
C ILE A 11 -7.03 6.26 4.10
N GLY A 12 -6.77 5.69 5.29
CA GLY A 12 -6.68 6.46 6.53
C GLY A 12 -5.54 7.49 6.51
N THR A 13 -4.38 7.13 5.97
CA THR A 13 -3.26 8.07 5.82
C THR A 13 -3.61 9.20 4.84
N LEU A 14 -4.21 8.88 3.69
CA LEU A 14 -4.65 9.90 2.72
C LEU A 14 -5.69 10.85 3.33
N ALA A 15 -6.65 10.31 4.07
CA ALA A 15 -7.69 11.07 4.72
C ALA A 15 -7.13 12.03 5.78
N LYS A 16 -6.23 11.53 6.65
CA LYS A 16 -5.60 12.35 7.69
C LYS A 16 -4.73 13.48 7.12
N LEU A 17 -4.15 13.28 5.93
CA LEU A 17 -3.37 14.28 5.21
C LEU A 17 -4.23 15.28 4.41
N GLY A 18 -5.57 15.14 4.41
CA GLY A 18 -6.46 16.00 3.63
C GLY A 18 -6.39 15.78 2.12
N LEU A 19 -5.84 14.64 1.68
CA LEU A 19 -5.73 14.29 0.25
C LEU A 19 -6.96 13.54 -0.26
N LEU A 20 -7.82 13.07 0.65
CA LEU A 20 -9.02 12.32 0.34
C LEU A 20 -10.08 12.61 1.41
N ASP A 21 -11.31 12.94 1.01
CA ASP A 21 -12.41 13.13 1.96
C ASP A 21 -12.99 11.77 2.37
N PHE A 22 -12.83 11.43 3.65
CA PHE A 22 -13.29 10.16 4.21
C PHE A 22 -13.53 10.27 5.71
N LYS A 23 -14.69 9.79 6.16
CA LYS A 23 -15.03 9.73 7.57
C LYS A 23 -14.41 8.50 8.22
N TYR A 24 -13.70 8.70 9.32
CA TYR A 24 -13.19 7.65 10.19
C TYR A 24 -13.75 7.82 11.59
N SER A 25 -14.01 6.70 12.28
CA SER A 25 -14.53 6.70 13.66
C SER A 25 -13.51 7.24 14.65
N GLU A 26 -12.22 6.96 14.40
CA GLU A 26 -11.10 7.43 15.20
C GLU A 26 -9.98 7.87 14.27
N SER A 27 -9.26 8.92 14.65
CA SER A 27 -8.23 9.48 13.79
C SER A 27 -7.00 8.57 13.72
N PRO A 28 -6.52 8.20 12.52
CA PRO A 28 -5.32 7.38 12.38
C PRO A 28 -4.12 8.05 13.03
N THR A 29 -3.45 7.34 13.93
CA THR A 29 -2.19 7.79 14.57
C THR A 29 -0.95 7.26 13.85
N THR A 30 -1.13 6.27 12.97
CA THR A 30 -0.05 5.61 12.22
C THR A 30 -0.22 5.83 10.72
N ALA A 31 0.86 6.23 10.05
CA ALA A 31 0.91 6.32 8.59
C ALA A 31 1.33 4.97 7.99
N TYR A 32 0.50 4.42 7.11
CA TYR A 32 0.79 3.18 6.39
C TYR A 32 1.17 3.51 4.95
N LEU A 33 2.42 3.22 4.59
CA LEU A 33 2.96 3.42 3.26
C LEU A 33 3.38 2.08 2.65
N LEU A 34 3.17 1.94 1.36
CA LEU A 34 3.57 0.81 0.56
C LEU A 34 4.42 1.29 -0.61
N GLN A 35 5.38 0.48 -1.01
CA GLN A 35 6.14 0.72 -2.23
C GLN A 35 5.19 0.89 -3.43
N TYR A 36 5.45 1.90 -4.26
CA TYR A 36 4.85 2.02 -5.57
C TYR A 36 5.80 1.51 -6.66
N SER A 37 5.26 0.72 -7.60
CA SER A 37 5.83 0.58 -8.93
C SER A 37 4.69 0.25 -9.91
N PRO A 38 4.85 0.53 -11.22
CA PRO A 38 3.85 0.19 -12.23
C PRO A 38 3.52 -1.30 -12.28
N ILE A 39 4.46 -2.15 -11.86
CA ILE A 39 4.30 -3.62 -11.85
C ILE A 39 3.90 -4.17 -10.47
N GLY A 40 3.57 -3.33 -9.49
CA GLY A 40 3.22 -3.77 -8.13
C GLY A 40 4.40 -3.78 -7.16
N CYS A 41 4.48 -4.75 -6.25
CA CYS A 41 5.58 -4.82 -5.28
C CYS A 41 6.82 -5.45 -5.93
N SER A 42 8.00 -4.86 -5.73
CA SER A 42 9.26 -5.51 -6.13
C SER A 42 9.73 -6.57 -5.13
N GLY A 43 8.98 -6.86 -4.06
CA GLY A 43 9.25 -7.98 -3.17
C GLY A 43 9.06 -9.33 -3.85
N GLY A 44 9.67 -10.39 -3.30
CA GLY A 44 9.58 -11.77 -3.80
C GLY A 44 8.92 -12.75 -2.84
N CYS A 45 8.15 -12.26 -1.87
CA CYS A 45 7.56 -13.07 -0.79
C CYS A 45 6.61 -14.13 -1.35
N ARG A 46 6.72 -15.38 -0.87
CA ARG A 46 5.94 -16.53 -1.37
C ARG A 46 4.44 -16.44 -1.05
N PHE A 47 4.08 -15.79 0.05
CA PHE A 47 2.71 -15.66 0.53
C PHE A 47 1.98 -14.39 0.06
N CYS A 48 2.70 -13.42 -0.51
CA CYS A 48 2.15 -12.09 -0.79
C CYS A 48 1.56 -12.02 -2.19
N LEU A 49 0.27 -11.69 -2.31
CA LEU A 49 -0.42 -11.50 -3.59
C LEU A 49 0.09 -10.29 -4.40
N GLN A 50 0.79 -9.35 -3.74
CA GLN A 50 1.46 -8.22 -4.41
C GLN A 50 2.86 -8.58 -4.95
N SER A 51 3.40 -9.74 -4.57
CA SER A 51 4.78 -10.15 -4.86
C SER A 51 5.05 -10.16 -6.37
N ARG A 52 6.28 -9.81 -6.74
CA ARG A 52 6.71 -9.94 -8.14
C ARG A 52 6.62 -11.38 -8.64
N ARG A 53 6.66 -12.36 -7.73
CA ARG A 53 6.62 -13.79 -8.02
C ARG A 53 5.20 -14.41 -7.88
N ALA A 54 4.18 -13.62 -7.55
CA ALA A 54 2.82 -14.15 -7.47
C ALA A 54 2.32 -14.53 -8.88
N LEU A 55 1.79 -15.75 -9.01
CA LEU A 55 1.21 -16.26 -10.26
C LEU A 55 -0.03 -15.45 -10.68
N PHE A 56 -0.86 -15.08 -9.69
CA PHE A 56 -2.04 -14.23 -9.88
C PHE A 56 -1.86 -12.96 -9.04
N ARG A 57 -1.44 -11.87 -9.69
CA ARG A 57 -1.28 -10.57 -9.05
C ARG A 57 -2.63 -9.86 -8.95
N SER A 58 -2.95 -9.35 -7.77
CA SER A 58 -4.17 -8.57 -7.54
C SER A 58 -3.80 -7.30 -6.79
N SER A 59 -3.49 -6.20 -7.49
CA SER A 59 -3.00 -4.94 -6.92
C SER A 59 -3.95 -4.32 -5.88
N ASP A 60 -5.22 -4.69 -5.94
CA ASP A 60 -6.33 -4.37 -5.05
C ASP A 60 -6.34 -5.19 -3.75
N ARG A 61 -5.60 -6.31 -3.67
CA ARG A 61 -5.60 -7.21 -2.50
C ARG A 61 -4.23 -7.31 -1.85
N LEU A 62 -4.18 -6.96 -0.57
CA LEU A 62 -3.10 -7.38 0.32
C LEU A 62 -3.41 -8.79 0.79
N GLY A 63 -2.50 -9.74 0.55
CA GLY A 63 -2.62 -11.08 1.13
C GLY A 63 -2.58 -10.96 2.64
N ARG A 64 -3.59 -11.50 3.33
CA ARG A 64 -3.53 -11.64 4.79
C ARG A 64 -2.50 -12.73 5.11
N VAL A 65 -1.54 -12.42 5.97
CA VAL A 65 -0.68 -13.42 6.57
C VAL A 65 -1.37 -13.86 7.84
N THR A 66 -1.92 -15.08 7.85
CA THR A 66 -2.35 -15.75 9.08
C THR A 66 -1.13 -16.43 9.68
N TRP A 67 -0.74 -15.99 10.86
CA TRP A 67 0.29 -16.63 11.68
C TRP A 67 -0.35 -17.67 12.59
#